data_AF-A0A8D0YG56-F1
#
_entry.id   AF-A0A8D0YG56-F1
#
_cell.length_a   1.000
_cell.length_b   1.000
_cell.length_c   1.000
_cell.angle_alpha   90.00
_cell.angle_beta   90.00
_cell.angle_gamma   90.00
#
_symmetry.space_group_name_H-M   'P 1'
#
loop_
_entity.id
_entity.type
_entity.pdbx_description
1 polymer ?
#
loop_
_entity_poly.entity_id
_entity_poly.type
_entity_poly.pdbx_seq_one_letter_code
_entity_poly.pdbx_strand_id
1 'polypeptide(L)'
;MLRECLSVHIGQAGVQIGDACWELYCLEHGIQPDGVVLDGGKDRVAHKMELAGASFDSFFCETRAGKHVPRALFMDLEPTVVGNVSFLLWCTHSGLMIRLTL
;
A
#
# COMPACT_ATOMS: atom_id res chain seq x y z
N MET A 1 -7.66 -17.52 9.83
CA MET A 1 -7.31 -16.30 10.59
C MET A 1 -6.56 -15.40 9.62
N LEU A 2 -7.01 -14.16 9.44
CA LEU A 2 -6.28 -13.17 8.64
C LEU A 2 -4.98 -12.80 9.37
N ARG A 3 -3.86 -12.75 8.64
CA ARG A 3 -2.55 -12.37 9.19
C ARG A 3 -2.18 -11.02 8.61
N GLU A 4 -2.12 -10.01 9.44
CA GLU A 4 -1.72 -8.68 8.99
C GLU A 4 -0.18 -8.58 8.95
N CYS A 5 0.34 -7.91 7.92
CA CYS A 5 1.76 -7.64 7.76
C CYS A 5 1.98 -6.13 7.63
N LEU A 6 2.91 -5.59 8.44
CA LEU A 6 3.39 -4.21 8.32
C LEU A 6 4.76 -4.23 7.63
N SER A 7 4.84 -3.56 6.48
CA SER A 7 6.11 -3.36 5.77
C SER A 7 6.82 -2.12 6.31
N VAL A 8 8.10 -2.23 6.65
CA VAL A 8 8.90 -1.12 7.21
C VAL A 8 10.11 -0.86 6.33
N HIS A 9 10.20 0.36 5.80
CA HIS A 9 11.23 0.81 4.87
C HIS A 9 12.05 1.92 5.53
N ILE A 10 13.36 1.69 5.72
CA ILE A 10 14.24 2.58 6.50
C ILE A 10 15.43 3.03 5.67
N GLY A 11 15.71 4.32 5.71
CA GLY A 11 16.83 4.98 5.03
C GLY A 11 16.63 5.06 3.52
N GLN A 12 17.51 5.82 2.86
CA GLN A 12 17.33 6.22 1.46
C GLN A 12 17.04 5.05 0.52
N ALA A 13 17.85 3.99 0.58
CA ALA A 13 17.68 2.82 -0.27
C ALA A 13 16.38 2.08 0.04
N GLY A 14 16.06 1.87 1.32
CA GLY A 14 14.84 1.18 1.73
C GLY A 14 13.59 1.92 1.29
N VAL A 15 13.58 3.24 1.44
CA VAL A 15 12.45 4.09 1.03
C VAL A 15 12.22 4.03 -0.48
N GLN A 16 13.27 4.14 -1.30
CA GLN A 16 13.14 4.11 -2.76
C GLN A 16 12.72 2.72 -3.27
N ILE A 17 13.30 1.65 -2.71
CA ILE A 17 12.89 0.29 -3.06
C ILE A 17 11.44 0.05 -2.63
N GLY A 18 11.06 0.51 -1.43
CA GLY A 18 9.70 0.41 -0.93
C GLY A 18 8.69 1.09 -1.85
N ASP A 19 8.97 2.30 -2.33
CA ASP A 19 8.08 3.04 -3.23
C ASP A 19 7.82 2.25 -4.53
N ALA A 20 8.89 1.76 -5.16
CA ALA A 20 8.78 0.95 -6.39
C ALA A 20 8.06 -0.39 -6.15
N CYS A 21 8.33 -1.06 -5.02
CA CYS A 21 7.65 -2.31 -4.66
C CYS A 21 6.15 -2.11 -4.47
N TRP A 22 5.75 -1.02 -3.79
CA TRP A 22 4.33 -0.73 -3.57
C TRP A 22 3.62 -0.25 -4.83
N GLU A 23 4.31 0.43 -5.74
CA GLU A 23 3.78 0.76 -7.07
C GLU A 23 3.42 -0.52 -7.82
N LEU A 24 4.35 -1.48 -7.87
CA LEU A 24 4.11 -2.77 -8.51
C LEU A 24 2.98 -3.54 -7.84
N TYR A 25 2.95 -3.61 -6.51
CA TYR A 25 1.87 -4.28 -5.78
C TYR A 25 0.49 -3.70 -6.08
N CYS A 26 0.38 -2.36 -6.19
CA CYS A 26 -0.89 -1.73 -6.55
C CYS A 26 -1.29 -2.05 -7.99
N LEU A 27 -0.34 -2.04 -8.92
CA LEU A 27 -0.59 -2.42 -10.32
C LEU A 27 -1.06 -3.88 -10.44
N GLU A 28 -0.41 -4.81 -9.74
CA GLU A 28 -0.79 -6.23 -9.73
C GLU A 28 -2.21 -6.48 -9.20
N HIS A 29 -2.67 -5.63 -8.28
CA HIS A 29 -4.01 -5.73 -7.68
C HIS A 29 -5.02 -4.74 -8.28
N GLY A 30 -4.66 -4.01 -9.34
CA GLY A 30 -5.53 -3.04 -9.99
C GLY A 30 -5.92 -1.85 -9.12
N ILE A 31 -5.12 -1.52 -8.10
CA ILE A 31 -5.31 -0.34 -7.25
C ILE A 31 -4.72 0.88 -7.95
N GLN A 32 -5.56 1.89 -8.17
CA GLN A 32 -5.13 3.16 -8.75
C GLN A 32 -4.33 4.01 -7.76
N PRO A 33 -3.61 5.04 -8.27
CA PRO A 33 -2.97 6.08 -7.50
C PRO A 33 -3.83 6.84 -6.47
N ASP A 34 -5.14 6.65 -6.45
CA ASP A 34 -6.06 7.26 -5.48
C ASP A 34 -6.60 6.27 -4.44
N GLY A 35 -6.13 5.02 -4.48
CA GLY A 35 -6.56 3.91 -3.63
C GLY A 35 -7.82 3.20 -4.12
N VAL A 36 -8.38 3.57 -5.27
CA VAL A 36 -9.57 2.92 -5.84
C VAL A 36 -9.15 1.68 -6.62
N VAL A 37 -9.74 0.54 -6.28
CA VAL A 37 -9.60 -0.69 -7.07
C VAL A 37 -10.38 -0.51 -8.38
N LEU A 38 -9.70 -0.57 -9.51
CA LEU A 38 -10.37 -0.66 -10.81
C LEU A 38 -11.15 -1.97 -10.83
N ASP A 39 -12.46 -1.89 -11.01
CA ASP A 39 -13.32 -3.05 -11.18
C ASP A 39 -13.01 -3.71 -12.53
N GLY A 40 -11.91 -4.47 -12.56
CA GLY A 40 -11.55 -5.42 -13.61
C GLY A 40 -12.41 -6.69 -13.50
N GLY A 41 -13.72 -6.51 -13.31
CA GLY A 41 -14.73 -7.54 -13.29
C GLY A 41 -14.90 -8.21 -11.94
N LYS A 42 -15.90 -7.77 -11.19
CA LYS A 42 -16.75 -8.61 -10.32
C LYS A 42 -17.10 -10.01 -10.88
N ASP A 43 -16.91 -10.24 -12.18
CA ASP A 43 -17.16 -11.50 -12.88
C ASP A 43 -15.91 -12.28 -13.32
N ARG A 44 -14.68 -11.88 -12.97
CA ARG A 44 -13.49 -12.71 -13.19
C ARG A 44 -13.05 -13.41 -11.92
N VAL A 45 -13.67 -14.58 -11.77
CA VAL A 45 -13.16 -15.76 -11.08
C VAL A 45 -13.48 -15.86 -9.58
N ALA A 46 -14.76 -16.07 -9.30
CA ALA A 46 -15.28 -16.82 -8.14
C ALA A 46 -14.70 -18.27 -8.00
N HIS A 47 -13.57 -18.60 -8.64
CA HIS A 47 -12.98 -19.93 -8.68
C HIS A 47 -11.42 -19.97 -8.65
N LYS A 48 -10.73 -18.83 -8.45
CA LYS A 48 -9.25 -18.81 -8.28
C LYS A 48 -8.78 -18.02 -7.05
N MET A 49 -9.68 -17.32 -6.36
CA MET A 49 -9.34 -16.23 -5.43
C MET A 49 -9.80 -16.47 -3.98
N GLU A 50 -10.20 -17.67 -3.58
CA GLU A 50 -10.44 -17.93 -2.14
C GLU A 50 -9.14 -18.01 -1.32
N LEU A 51 -8.00 -18.30 -1.95
CA LEU A 51 -6.68 -18.26 -1.29
C LEU A 51 -5.95 -16.91 -1.45
N ALA A 52 -6.27 -16.15 -2.51
CA ALA A 52 -5.65 -14.85 -2.79
C ALA A 52 -6.39 -13.67 -2.12
N GLY A 53 -7.71 -13.76 -1.91
CA GLY A 53 -8.47 -12.74 -1.15
C GLY A 53 -7.97 -12.60 0.30
N ALA A 54 -7.61 -13.71 0.95
CA ALA A 54 -6.99 -13.66 2.28
C ALA A 54 -5.57 -13.05 2.29
N SER A 55 -4.86 -13.10 1.15
CA SER A 55 -3.51 -12.55 1.01
C SER A 55 -3.51 -11.04 0.77
N PHE A 56 -4.57 -10.50 0.18
CA PHE A 56 -4.71 -9.08 -0.15
C PHE A 56 -4.90 -8.21 1.11
N ASP A 57 -5.86 -8.59 1.95
CA ASP A 57 -6.16 -7.93 3.23
C ASP A 57 -4.99 -7.99 4.23
N SER A 58 -4.03 -8.90 4.00
CA SER A 58 -2.83 -9.03 4.83
C SER A 58 -1.92 -7.79 4.70
N PHE A 59 -1.87 -7.18 3.51
CA PHE A 59 -0.95 -6.08 3.19
C PHE A 59 -1.64 -4.73 2.99
N PHE A 60 -2.93 -4.72 2.69
CA PHE A 60 -3.73 -3.50 2.54
C PHE A 60 -4.72 -3.33 3.70
N CYS A 61 -5.10 -2.08 3.96
CA CYS A 61 -6.19 -1.70 4.86
C CYS A 61 -7.26 -0.99 4.02
N GLU A 62 -8.51 -1.45 4.13
CA GLU A 62 -9.64 -0.76 3.53
C GLU A 62 -10.13 0.35 4.45
N THR A 63 -10.22 1.57 3.92
CA THR A 63 -10.79 2.72 4.62
C THR A 63 -12.31 2.70 4.54
N ARG A 64 -12.99 3.48 5.40
CA ARG A 64 -14.46 3.65 5.32
C ARG A 64 -14.95 4.21 3.97
N ALA A 65 -14.07 4.83 3.19
CA ALA A 65 -14.37 5.37 1.86
C ALA A 65 -14.16 4.33 0.73
N GLY A 66 -13.87 3.07 1.05
CA GLY A 66 -13.60 2.00 0.08
C GLY A 66 -12.23 2.08 -0.59
N LYS A 67 -11.32 2.93 -0.07
CA LYS A 67 -9.94 3.02 -0.56
C LYS A 67 -9.06 1.98 0.09
N HIS A 68 -8.18 1.35 -0.69
CA HIS A 68 -7.18 0.40 -0.23
C HIS A 68 -5.84 1.10 -0.01
N VAL A 69 -5.35 1.05 1.23
CA VAL A 69 -4.13 1.74 1.66
C VAL A 69 -3.08 0.71 2.08
N PRO A 70 -1.84 0.79 1.59
CA PRO A 70 -0.75 -0.06 2.04
C PRO A 70 -0.52 -0.02 3.55
N ARG A 71 -0.27 -1.17 4.18
CA ARG A 71 0.25 -1.26 5.55
C ARG A 71 1.76 -1.08 5.51
N ALA A 72 2.20 0.17 5.38
CA ALA A 72 3.61 0.50 5.22
C ALA A 72 4.07 1.68 6.09
N LEU A 73 5.30 1.60 6.56
CA LEU A 73 6.00 2.66 7.27
C LEU A 73 7.28 3.02 6.50
N PHE A 74 7.49 4.31 6.24
CA PHE A 74 8.70 4.80 5.58
C PHE A 74 9.38 5.82 6.49
N MET A 75 10.67 5.63 6.73
CA MET A 75 11.45 6.45 7.64
C MET A 75 12.82 6.78 7.04
N ASP A 76 13.23 8.03 7.17
CA ASP A 76 14.58 8.48 6.80
C ASP A 76 14.97 9.67 7.69
N LEU A 77 16.28 9.82 7.94
CA LEU A 77 16.84 11.01 8.59
C LEU A 77 16.92 12.19 7.62
N GLU A 78 16.82 11.93 6.31
CA GLU A 78 16.75 12.98 5.30
C GLU A 78 15.29 13.18 4.82
N PRO A 79 14.71 14.39 4.95
CA PRO A 79 13.32 14.65 4.57
C PRO A 79 13.04 14.50 3.09
N THR A 80 14.03 14.68 2.22
CA THR A 80 13.88 14.73 0.76
C THR A 80 13.42 13.39 0.21
N VAL A 81 14.04 12.29 0.66
CA VAL A 81 13.77 10.96 0.12
C VAL A 81 12.33 10.56 0.46
N VAL A 82 11.94 10.71 1.73
CA VAL A 82 10.57 10.43 2.15
C VAL A 82 9.62 11.35 1.40
N GLY A 83 9.90 12.66 1.29
CA GLY A 83 9.04 13.61 0.57
C GLY A 83 8.72 13.28 -0.90
N ASN A 84 9.52 12.43 -1.55
CA ASN A 84 9.35 12.02 -2.94
C ASN A 84 8.61 10.68 -3.12
N VAL A 85 8.16 10.02 -2.03
CA VAL A 85 7.43 8.75 -2.11
C VAL A 85 6.04 8.99 -2.71
N SER A 86 5.74 8.27 -3.79
CA SER A 86 4.53 8.43 -4.61
C SER A 86 3.23 8.20 -3.82
N PHE A 87 3.28 7.32 -2.81
CA PHE A 87 2.14 6.94 -1.97
C PHE A 87 1.86 7.89 -0.79
N LEU A 88 2.75 8.83 -0.47
CA LEU A 88 2.55 9.74 0.66
C LEU A 88 1.32 10.65 0.51
N LEU A 89 0.92 10.94 -0.73
CA LEU A 89 -0.26 11.73 -1.00
C LEU A 89 -1.56 11.04 -0.55
N TRP A 90 -1.55 9.70 -0.44
CA TRP A 90 -2.73 8.89 -0.09
C TRP A 90 -3.05 8.95 1.41
N CYS A 91 -2.03 9.19 2.25
CA CYS A 91 -2.14 9.00 3.70
C CYS A 91 -2.46 10.25 4.51
N THR A 92 -2.49 11.44 3.91
CA THR A 92 -2.82 12.68 4.65
C THR A 92 -4.22 12.67 5.27
N HIS A 93 -5.12 11.77 4.83
CA HIS A 93 -6.50 11.70 5.33
C HIS A 93 -6.92 10.30 5.84
N SER A 94 -6.05 9.29 5.81
CA SER A 94 -6.44 7.87 6.03
C SER A 94 -5.67 7.14 7.14
N GLY A 95 -4.67 7.75 7.76
CA GLY A 95 -4.19 7.34 9.08
C GLY A 95 -3.25 6.13 9.17
N LEU A 96 -2.63 5.67 8.08
CA LEU A 96 -1.68 4.54 8.17
C LEU A 96 -0.45 4.69 7.25
N MET A 97 0.26 5.81 7.40
CA MET A 97 1.68 5.91 7.04
C MET A 97 2.27 7.01 7.92
N ILE A 98 2.96 6.61 8.98
CA ILE A 98 3.61 7.56 9.88
C ILE A 98 4.91 7.98 9.21
N ARG A 99 4.94 9.21 8.68
CA ARG A 99 6.18 9.86 8.24
C ARG A 99 7.00 10.19 9.49
N LEU A 100 8.04 9.40 9.75
CA LEU A 100 9.08 9.78 10.70
C LEU A 100 10.28 10.28 9.89
N THR A 101 10.42 11.60 9.86
CA THR A 101 11.71 12.24 9.60
C THR A 101 12.18 12.76 10.95
N LEU A 102 13.38 12.34 11.40
CA LEU A 102 14.01 12.90 12.59
C LEU A 102 14.70 14.23 12.28
#